data_AF-A0A9K3JJL8-F1
#
_entry.id   AF-A0A9K3JJL8-F1
#
_cell.length_a   1.000
_cell.length_b   1.000
_cell.length_c   1.000
_cell.angle_alpha   90.00
_cell.angle_beta   90.00
_cell.angle_gamma   90.00
#
_symmetry.space_group_name_H-M   'P 1'
#
loop_
_entity.id
_entity.type
_entity.pdbx_description
1 polymer ?
#
loop_
_entity_poly.entity_id
_entity_poly.type
_entity_poly.pdbx_seq_one_letter_code
_entity_poly.pdbx_strand_id
1 'polypeptide(L)'
;MCIVTDNGTNFAADEFQKWLEELHIEHIFSPVAHPQGNDQVESINKSLVEGIKARLGTARRGWVDELPSILWAHRTSPKTSNGETPFSLVYGSEAVIPAEVGLPSPRMLAIEKLDNNMERRIDLDLLEERRENAAINEAKYKSKLEKYYNARVRVCTFNPGDYVLRDNEASNAERPGKLAPKWEGPYLIKEVLGKGAYRLQTLEGEPIARTWNAQQLRRCYM
;
A
#
# COMPACT_ATOMS: atom_id res chain seq x y z
N MET A 1 6.38 12.45 -20.08
CA MET A 1 6.42 12.00 -18.67
C MET A 1 5.01 12.15 -18.13
N CYS A 2 4.54 11.22 -17.30
CA CYS A 2 3.17 11.27 -16.77
C CYS A 2 3.21 11.19 -15.24
N ILE A 3 2.35 11.96 -14.57
CA ILE A 3 2.09 11.87 -13.13
C ILE A 3 0.67 11.40 -12.93
N VAL A 4 0.47 10.47 -11.98
CA VAL A 4 -0.85 9.96 -11.60
C VAL A 4 -1.11 10.33 -10.15
N THR A 5 -2.22 11.02 -9.85
CA THR A 5 -2.59 11.40 -8.48
C THR A 5 -4.01 10.97 -8.12
N ASP A 6 -4.36 11.10 -6.84
CA ASP A 6 -5.76 11.07 -6.42
C ASP A 6 -6.48 12.37 -6.84
N ASN A 7 -7.81 12.39 -6.62
CA ASN A 7 -8.65 13.57 -6.87
C ASN A 7 -8.56 14.61 -5.74
N GLY A 8 -7.42 14.69 -5.05
CA GLY A 8 -7.18 15.69 -4.01
C GLY A 8 -7.30 17.10 -4.58
N THR A 9 -7.96 18.00 -3.84
CA THR A 9 -8.19 19.39 -4.30
C THR A 9 -6.90 20.15 -4.58
N ASN A 10 -5.80 19.78 -3.89
CA ASN A 10 -4.48 20.35 -4.11
C ASN A 10 -3.90 19.98 -5.48
N PHE A 11 -4.19 18.77 -5.98
CA PHE A 11 -3.74 18.31 -7.30
C PHE A 11 -4.70 18.75 -8.42
N ALA A 12 -5.94 19.08 -8.09
CA ALA A 12 -6.91 19.67 -9.01
C ALA A 12 -6.79 21.19 -9.15
N ALA A 13 -5.87 21.84 -8.42
CA ALA A 13 -5.70 23.29 -8.45
C ALA A 13 -5.14 23.78 -9.81
N ASP A 14 -5.71 24.86 -10.34
CA ASP A 14 -5.30 25.45 -11.63
C ASP A 14 -3.80 25.80 -11.68
N GLU A 15 -3.23 26.27 -10.56
CA GLU A 15 -1.80 26.58 -10.45
C GLU A 15 -0.93 25.34 -10.67
N PHE A 16 -1.34 24.20 -10.13
CA PHE A 16 -0.63 22.94 -10.28
C PHE A 16 -0.73 22.40 -11.71
N GLN A 17 -1.90 22.51 -12.34
CA GLN A 17 -2.09 22.09 -13.74
C GLN A 17 -1.23 22.93 -14.69
N LYS A 18 -1.21 24.25 -14.52
CA LYS A 18 -0.35 25.14 -15.32
C LYS A 18 1.12 24.79 -15.18
N TRP A 19 1.58 24.50 -13.96
CA TRP A 19 2.95 24.08 -13.73
C TRP A 19 3.30 22.76 -14.43
N LEU A 20 2.37 21.80 -14.48
CA LEU A 20 2.57 20.55 -15.22
C LEU A 20 2.59 20.77 -16.74
N GLU A 21 1.74 21.65 -17.26
CA GLU A 21 1.72 22.02 -18.68
C GLU A 21 3.03 22.68 -19.12
N GLU A 22 3.57 23.60 -18.30
CA GLU A 22 4.87 24.25 -18.54
C GLU A 22 6.03 23.23 -18.62
N LEU A 23 5.94 22.14 -17.86
CA LEU A 23 6.94 21.07 -17.86
C LEU A 23 6.65 19.97 -18.90
N HIS A 24 5.59 20.12 -19.70
CA HIS A 24 5.12 19.09 -20.65
C HIS A 24 4.89 17.73 -19.97
N ILE A 25 4.34 17.74 -18.75
CA ILE A 25 4.01 16.55 -17.98
C ILE A 25 2.51 16.30 -18.11
N GLU A 26 2.14 15.09 -18.55
CA GLU A 26 0.76 14.65 -18.59
C GLU A 26 0.26 14.30 -17.18
N HIS A 27 -0.90 14.82 -16.80
CA HIS A 27 -1.50 14.57 -15.50
C HIS A 27 -2.73 13.69 -15.63
N ILE A 28 -2.73 12.54 -14.96
CA ILE A 28 -3.84 11.58 -14.98
C ILE A 28 -4.40 11.42 -13.56
N PHE A 29 -5.69 11.68 -13.41
CA PHE A 29 -6.38 11.40 -12.15
C PHE A 29 -6.74 9.92 -12.03
N SER A 30 -6.48 9.34 -10.86
CA SER A 30 -6.91 7.98 -10.56
C SER A 30 -8.44 7.90 -10.43
N PRO A 31 -9.08 6.87 -11.01
CA PRO A 31 -10.53 6.69 -10.88
C PRO A 31 -10.91 6.42 -9.42
N VAL A 32 -11.99 7.03 -8.93
CA VAL A 32 -12.52 6.86 -7.57
C VAL A 32 -12.79 5.38 -7.23
N ALA A 33 -13.01 4.53 -8.24
CA ALA A 33 -13.32 3.10 -8.08
C ALA A 33 -12.10 2.16 -8.24
N HIS A 34 -10.93 2.65 -8.64
CA HIS A 34 -9.73 1.84 -8.89
C HIS A 34 -8.50 2.45 -8.22
N PRO A 35 -8.33 2.22 -6.91
CA PRO A 35 -7.22 2.77 -6.14
C PRO A 35 -5.86 2.13 -6.46
N GLN A 36 -5.74 1.19 -7.40
CA GLN A 36 -4.52 0.40 -7.64
C GLN A 36 -3.23 1.22 -7.83
N GLY A 37 -3.32 2.42 -8.41
CA GLY A 37 -2.19 3.36 -8.50
C GLY A 37 -1.88 4.03 -7.15
N ASN A 38 -2.91 4.40 -6.40
CA ASN A 38 -2.79 4.96 -5.06
C ASN A 38 -2.39 3.91 -4.02
N ASP A 39 -2.80 2.65 -4.18
CA ASP A 39 -2.49 1.53 -3.29
C ASP A 39 -0.97 1.30 -3.18
N GLN A 40 -0.23 1.54 -4.28
CA GLN A 40 1.23 1.48 -4.26
C GLN A 40 1.82 2.62 -3.42
N VAL A 41 1.32 3.83 -3.60
CA VAL A 41 1.74 5.01 -2.82
C VAL A 41 1.37 4.84 -1.34
N GLU A 42 0.18 4.33 -1.04
CA GLU A 42 -0.30 4.03 0.31
C GLU A 42 0.56 2.96 0.99
N SER A 43 0.95 1.91 0.26
CA SER A 43 1.86 0.87 0.76
C SER A 43 3.22 1.43 1.13
N ILE A 44 3.79 2.30 0.27
CA ILE A 44 5.06 2.98 0.55
C ILE A 44 4.90 3.92 1.75
N ASN A 45 3.85 4.74 1.79
CA ASN A 45 3.56 5.64 2.89
C ASN A 45 3.45 4.89 4.21
N LYS A 46 2.80 3.73 4.22
CA LYS A 46 2.72 2.86 5.40
C LYS A 46 4.11 2.41 5.85
N SER A 47 4.96 1.94 4.93
CA SER A 47 6.34 1.55 5.25
C SER A 47 7.17 2.71 5.81
N LEU A 48 7.05 3.91 5.23
CA LEU A 48 7.73 5.11 5.73
C LEU A 48 7.25 5.48 7.13
N VAL A 49 5.93 5.47 7.36
CA VAL A 49 5.35 5.76 8.69
C VAL A 49 5.79 4.72 9.73
N GLU A 50 5.89 3.44 9.35
CA GLU A 50 6.44 2.39 10.22
C GLU A 50 7.92 2.64 10.56
N GLY A 51 8.73 3.06 9.58
CA GLY A 51 10.12 3.46 9.78
C GLY A 51 10.25 4.67 10.73
N ILE A 52 9.39 5.67 10.57
CA ILE A 52 9.32 6.85 11.46
C ILE A 52 8.99 6.40 12.88
N LYS A 53 7.97 5.57 13.06
CA LYS A 53 7.57 5.05 14.38
C LYS A 53 8.70 4.27 15.05
N ALA A 54 9.43 3.45 14.28
CA ALA A 54 10.54 2.66 14.79
C ALA A 54 11.71 3.53 15.27
N ARG A 55 12.02 4.63 14.57
CA ARG A 55 13.10 5.56 14.93
C ARG A 55 12.75 6.46 16.12
N LEU A 56 11.50 6.93 16.18
CA LEU A 56 11.06 7.87 17.20
C LEU A 56 10.69 7.22 18.54
N GLY A 57 10.36 5.92 18.56
CA GLY A 57 9.97 5.22 19.77
C GLY A 57 8.80 5.91 20.49
N THR A 58 9.02 6.34 21.74
CA THR A 58 8.03 7.09 22.54
C THR A 58 8.07 8.61 22.31
N ALA A 59 9.15 9.13 21.73
CA ALA A 59 9.33 10.55 21.48
C ALA A 59 8.58 10.95 20.20
N ARG A 60 7.35 11.45 20.32
CA ARG A 60 6.51 11.85 19.17
C ARG A 60 6.91 13.18 18.50
N ARG A 61 8.21 13.55 18.49
CA ARG A 61 8.72 14.82 17.95
C ARG A 61 10.04 14.59 17.22
N GLY A 62 10.37 15.43 16.23
CA GLY A 62 11.63 15.33 15.47
C GLY A 62 11.61 14.38 14.26
N TRP A 63 10.43 13.99 13.77
CA TRP A 63 10.31 13.08 12.62
C TRP A 63 10.95 13.62 11.34
N VAL A 64 11.01 14.95 11.19
CA VAL A 64 11.61 15.63 10.04
C VAL A 64 13.11 15.36 9.95
N ASP A 65 13.80 15.33 11.10
CA ASP A 65 15.24 15.08 11.17
C ASP A 65 15.61 13.63 10.82
N GLU A 66 14.70 12.69 11.13
CA GLU A 66 14.87 11.26 10.83
C GLU A 66 14.43 10.88 9.41
N LEU A 67 13.65 11.74 8.74
CA LEU A 67 13.09 11.45 7.42
C LEU A 67 14.16 11.11 6.36
N PRO A 68 15.29 11.85 6.24
CA PRO A 68 16.34 11.50 5.28
C PRO A 68 16.92 10.10 5.53
N SER A 69 17.14 9.72 6.79
CA SER A 69 17.66 8.41 7.18
C SER A 69 16.70 7.28 6.80
N ILE A 70 15.39 7.50 6.99
CA ILE A 70 14.35 6.52 6.65
C ILE A 70 14.21 6.37 5.14
N LEU A 71 14.22 7.49 4.40
CA LEU A 71 14.20 7.48 2.94
C LEU A 71 15.45 6.80 2.36
N TRP A 72 16.62 7.02 2.97
CA TRP A 72 17.84 6.32 2.60
C TRP A 72 17.68 4.81 2.78
N ALA A 73 17.28 4.37 3.97
CA ALA A 73 17.06 2.95 4.25
C ALA A 73 16.06 2.32 3.28
N HIS A 74 14.95 3.00 2.96
CA HIS A 74 13.97 2.52 1.99
C HIS A 74 14.55 2.41 0.57
N ARG A 75 15.40 3.36 0.15
CA ARG A 75 16.01 3.35 -1.20
C ARG A 75 17.12 2.32 -1.35
N THR A 76 17.84 1.99 -0.28
CA THR A 76 19.00 1.07 -0.32
C THR A 76 18.71 -0.32 0.24
N SER A 77 17.48 -0.61 0.62
CA SER A 77 17.09 -1.93 1.12
C SER A 77 16.38 -2.72 0.02
N PRO A 78 16.73 -4.01 -0.18
CA PRO A 78 16.12 -4.82 -1.22
C PRO A 78 14.66 -5.11 -0.87
N LYS A 79 13.76 -4.97 -1.85
CA LYS A 79 12.34 -5.32 -1.66
C LYS A 79 12.18 -6.83 -1.66
N THR A 80 11.42 -7.37 -0.71
CA THR A 80 11.15 -8.82 -0.64
C THR A 80 10.42 -9.36 -1.87
N SER A 81 9.70 -8.51 -2.62
CA SER A 81 8.92 -8.90 -3.79
C SER A 81 9.78 -9.20 -5.02
N ASN A 82 10.91 -8.50 -5.20
CA ASN A 82 11.74 -8.62 -6.41
C ASN A 82 13.24 -8.78 -6.14
N GLY A 83 13.70 -8.59 -4.91
CA GLY A 83 15.10 -8.74 -4.50
C GLY A 83 15.98 -7.52 -4.79
N GLU A 84 15.47 -6.51 -5.48
CA GLU A 84 16.22 -5.33 -5.94
C GLU A 84 16.01 -4.14 -5.01
N THR A 85 16.99 -3.24 -4.95
CA THR A 85 16.83 -1.97 -4.24
C THR A 85 16.20 -0.92 -5.17
N PRO A 86 15.36 0.00 -4.66
CA PRO A 86 14.86 1.10 -5.48
C PRO A 86 15.99 1.94 -6.10
N PHE A 87 17.13 2.06 -5.42
CA PHE A 87 18.29 2.79 -5.93
C PHE A 87 18.90 2.08 -7.17
N SER A 88 19.10 0.76 -7.12
CA SER A 88 19.66 -0.01 -8.25
C SER A 88 18.80 0.11 -9.50
N LEU A 89 17.48 0.06 -9.35
CA LEU A 89 16.52 0.17 -10.47
C LEU A 89 16.47 1.57 -11.10
N VAL A 90 16.86 2.61 -10.37
CA VAL A 90 16.92 3.99 -10.90
C VAL A 90 18.26 4.27 -11.56
N TYR A 91 19.36 3.90 -10.90
CA TYR A 91 20.71 4.34 -11.29
C TYR A 91 21.58 3.26 -11.95
N GLY A 92 21.10 2.02 -12.08
CA GLY A 92 21.85 0.91 -12.69
C GLY A 92 22.80 0.18 -11.73
N SER A 93 23.10 0.75 -10.57
CA SER A 93 24.06 0.19 -9.60
C SER A 93 23.59 0.43 -8.17
N GLU A 94 24.04 -0.41 -7.25
CA GLU A 94 23.71 -0.27 -5.83
C GLU A 94 24.32 0.99 -5.20
N ALA A 95 23.62 1.60 -4.26
CA ALA A 95 24.18 2.74 -3.51
C ALA A 95 25.40 2.30 -2.69
N VAL A 96 26.37 3.20 -2.50
CA VAL A 96 27.43 2.99 -1.50
C VAL A 96 26.82 3.33 -0.14
N ILE A 97 26.68 2.34 0.73
CA ILE A 97 26.10 2.56 2.06
C ILE A 97 27.16 3.14 3.02
N PRO A 98 26.77 3.91 4.05
CA PRO A 98 27.72 4.49 5.00
C PRO A 98 28.68 3.47 5.65
N ALA A 99 28.25 2.22 5.83
CA ALA A 99 29.09 1.14 6.34
C ALA A 99 30.27 0.81 5.40
N GLU A 100 30.07 0.87 4.08
CA GLU A 100 31.12 0.64 3.09
C GLU A 100 32.14 1.80 3.06
N VAL A 101 31.71 3.02 3.39
CA VAL A 101 32.62 4.17 3.48
C VAL A 101 33.59 4.01 4.66
N GLY A 102 33.11 3.51 5.80
CA GLY A 102 33.94 3.24 6.97
C GLY A 102 34.83 2.00 6.82
N LEU A 103 34.39 1.00 6.04
CA LEU A 103 35.12 -0.22 5.73
C LEU A 103 35.05 -0.47 4.21
N PRO A 104 36.09 -0.09 3.44
CA PRO A 104 36.07 -0.17 1.99
C PRO A 104 35.64 -1.55 1.51
N SER A 105 34.50 -1.62 0.84
CA SER A 105 34.03 -2.87 0.27
C SER A 105 34.90 -3.27 -0.93
N PRO A 106 34.95 -4.57 -1.32
CA PRO A 106 35.69 -5.00 -2.50
C PRO A 106 35.31 -4.21 -3.76
N ARG A 107 34.05 -3.77 -3.86
CA ARG A 107 33.57 -2.88 -4.93
C ARG A 107 34.27 -1.52 -4.91
N MET A 108 34.38 -0.86 -3.76
CA MET A 108 35.11 0.41 -3.65
C MET A 108 36.59 0.28 -3.99
N LEU A 109 37.23 -0.81 -3.57
CA LEU A 109 38.63 -1.09 -3.88
C LEU A 109 38.87 -1.39 -5.37
N ALA A 110 37.84 -1.84 -6.09
CA ALA A 110 37.88 -2.08 -7.53
C ALA A 110 37.69 -0.78 -8.34
N ILE A 111 36.89 0.18 -7.85
CA ILE A 111 36.67 1.49 -8.50
C ILE A 111 37.99 2.25 -8.68
N GLU A 112 38.95 2.14 -7.76
CA GLU A 112 40.28 2.77 -7.90
C GLU A 112 41.14 2.14 -9.02
N LYS A 113 40.78 0.96 -9.53
CA LYS A 113 41.63 0.15 -10.42
C LYS A 113 41.10 -0.01 -11.84
N LEU A 114 39.87 0.44 -12.14
CA LEU A 114 39.16 0.18 -13.40
C LEU A 114 38.72 1.46 -14.10
N ASP A 115 38.52 1.38 -15.43
CA ASP A 115 37.86 2.44 -16.19
C ASP A 115 36.36 2.44 -15.86
N ASN A 116 36.01 3.21 -14.82
CA ASN A 116 34.67 3.39 -14.29
C ASN A 116 33.62 3.75 -15.37
N ASN A 117 34.05 4.34 -16.49
CA ASN A 117 33.14 4.67 -17.58
C ASN A 117 32.65 3.44 -18.36
N MET A 118 33.46 2.39 -18.46
CA MET A 118 33.10 1.18 -19.19
C MET A 118 32.11 0.34 -18.38
N GLU A 119 32.38 0.11 -17.09
CA GLU A 119 31.45 -0.60 -16.19
C GLU A 119 30.12 0.12 -16.07
N ARG A 120 30.15 1.46 -15.95
CA ARG A 120 28.92 2.26 -15.90
C ARG A 120 28.07 2.13 -17.16
N ARG A 121 28.68 1.97 -18.35
CA ARG A 121 27.91 1.73 -19.59
C ARG A 121 27.25 0.36 -19.55
N ILE A 122 27.98 -0.68 -19.13
CA ILE A 122 27.44 -2.03 -18.99
C ILE A 122 26.27 -2.06 -18.00
N ASP A 123 26.40 -1.38 -16.86
CA ASP A 123 25.33 -1.29 -15.86
C ASP A 123 24.08 -0.58 -16.42
N LEU A 124 24.26 0.45 -17.26
CA LEU A 124 23.15 1.15 -17.91
C LEU A 124 22.51 0.30 -19.01
N ASP A 125 23.31 -0.45 -19.79
CA ASP A 125 22.81 -1.35 -20.83
C ASP A 125 21.98 -2.50 -20.22
N LEU A 126 22.40 -3.02 -19.06
CA LEU A 126 21.69 -4.08 -18.33
C LEU A 126 20.52 -3.57 -17.47
N LEU A 127 20.37 -2.26 -17.30
CA LEU A 127 19.37 -1.67 -16.40
C LEU A 127 17.94 -1.99 -16.85
N GLU A 128 17.69 -2.00 -18.15
CA GLU A 128 16.36 -2.30 -18.69
C GLU A 128 16.00 -3.78 -18.42
N GLU A 129 16.93 -4.71 -18.64
CA GLU A 129 16.74 -6.12 -18.29
C GLU A 129 16.49 -6.32 -16.79
N ARG A 130 17.22 -5.59 -15.92
CA ARG A 130 16.98 -5.64 -14.47
C ARG A 130 15.58 -5.14 -14.11
N ARG A 131 15.10 -4.07 -14.74
CA ARG A 131 13.74 -3.53 -14.53
C ARG A 131 12.67 -4.51 -14.97
N GLU A 132 12.83 -5.14 -16.14
CA GLU A 132 11.91 -6.16 -16.62
C GLU A 132 11.85 -7.36 -15.68
N ASN A 133 13.01 -7.88 -15.27
CA ASN A 133 13.10 -8.97 -14.30
C ASN A 133 12.45 -8.61 -12.96
N ALA A 134 12.67 -7.39 -12.46
CA ALA A 134 12.04 -6.89 -11.25
C ALA A 134 10.51 -6.83 -11.38
N ALA A 135 9.99 -6.36 -12.52
CA ALA A 135 8.56 -6.32 -12.81
C ALA A 135 7.93 -7.72 -12.87
N ILE A 136 8.62 -8.66 -13.52
CA ILE A 136 8.19 -10.08 -13.59
C ILE A 136 8.13 -10.69 -12.18
N ASN A 137 9.16 -10.49 -11.36
CA ASN A 137 9.21 -11.02 -10.00
C ASN A 137 8.12 -10.39 -9.11
N GLU A 138 7.88 -9.09 -9.25
CA GLU A 138 6.82 -8.41 -8.52
C GLU A 138 5.42 -8.94 -8.90
N ALA A 139 5.18 -9.17 -10.19
CA ALA A 139 3.93 -9.78 -10.67
C ALA A 139 3.76 -11.21 -10.11
N LYS A 140 4.81 -12.04 -10.16
CA LYS A 140 4.81 -13.39 -9.56
C LYS A 140 4.51 -13.35 -8.06
N TYR A 141 5.13 -12.40 -7.34
CA TYR A 141 4.91 -12.23 -5.91
C TYR A 141 3.47 -11.84 -5.60
N LYS A 142 2.91 -10.86 -6.32
CA LYS A 142 1.50 -10.44 -6.20
C LYS A 142 0.55 -11.60 -6.44
N SER A 143 0.71 -12.34 -7.54
CA SER A 143 -0.14 -13.51 -7.81
C SER A 143 -0.03 -14.61 -6.74
N LYS A 144 1.15 -14.81 -6.14
CA LYS A 144 1.33 -15.77 -5.03
C LYS A 144 0.59 -15.30 -3.78
N LEU A 145 0.67 -14.01 -3.46
CA LEU A 145 -0.02 -13.41 -2.32
C LEU A 145 -1.54 -13.48 -2.48
N GLU A 146 -2.05 -13.17 -3.69
CA GLU A 146 -3.47 -13.30 -4.03
C GLU A 146 -3.96 -14.73 -3.88
N LYS A 147 -3.23 -15.72 -4.40
CA LYS A 147 -3.58 -17.14 -4.23
C LYS A 147 -3.62 -17.55 -2.76
N TYR A 148 -2.65 -17.10 -1.98
CA TYR A 148 -2.58 -17.39 -0.54
C TYR A 148 -3.75 -16.76 0.22
N TYR A 149 -4.08 -15.51 -0.11
CA TYR A 149 -5.21 -14.79 0.47
C TYR A 149 -6.53 -15.49 0.10
N ASN A 150 -6.78 -15.71 -1.19
CA ASN A 150 -8.00 -16.35 -1.69
C ASN A 150 -8.21 -17.76 -1.13
N ALA A 151 -7.13 -18.53 -0.92
CA ALA A 151 -7.21 -19.86 -0.30
C ALA A 151 -7.65 -19.81 1.19
N ARG A 152 -7.45 -18.69 1.87
CA ARG A 152 -7.75 -18.51 3.30
C ARG A 152 -9.00 -17.68 3.57
N VAL A 153 -9.50 -16.94 2.58
CA VAL A 153 -10.77 -16.24 2.69
C VAL A 153 -11.88 -17.29 2.80
N ARG A 154 -12.42 -17.44 4.02
CA ARG A 154 -13.70 -18.10 4.20
C ARG A 154 -14.76 -17.17 3.64
N VAL A 155 -15.31 -17.51 2.48
CA VAL A 155 -16.48 -16.81 1.94
C VAL A 155 -17.64 -17.08 2.89
N CYS A 156 -17.96 -16.11 3.74
CA CYS A 156 -19.13 -16.19 4.60
C CYS A 156 -20.33 -15.77 3.75
N THR A 157 -21.12 -16.75 3.30
CA THR A 157 -22.38 -16.47 2.61
C THR A 157 -23.51 -16.54 3.60
N PHE A 158 -24.43 -15.59 3.48
CA PHE A 158 -25.65 -15.54 4.27
C PHE A 158 -26.89 -15.56 3.38
N ASN A 159 -27.97 -16.09 3.92
CA ASN A 159 -29.27 -16.16 3.25
C ASN A 159 -30.24 -15.16 3.88
N PRO A 160 -31.26 -14.68 3.14
CA PRO A 160 -32.37 -13.94 3.73
C PRO A 160 -33.00 -14.76 4.87
N GLY A 161 -33.22 -14.11 6.02
CA GLY A 161 -33.71 -14.75 7.24
C GLY A 161 -32.62 -15.21 8.22
N ASP A 162 -31.35 -15.21 7.84
CA ASP A 162 -30.25 -15.50 8.79
C ASP A 162 -30.08 -14.35 9.79
N TYR A 163 -29.75 -14.69 11.03
CA TYR A 163 -29.35 -13.74 12.06
C TYR A 163 -27.84 -13.46 12.01
N VAL A 164 -27.47 -12.18 12.07
CA VAL A 164 -26.09 -11.71 12.01
C VAL A 164 -25.81 -10.60 13.01
N LEU A 165 -24.58 -10.57 13.52
CA LEU A 165 -24.01 -9.42 14.22
C LEU A 165 -23.25 -8.56 13.22
N ARG A 166 -23.29 -7.24 13.39
CA ARG A 166 -22.50 -6.29 12.59
C ARG A 166 -21.26 -5.83 13.35
N ASP A 167 -20.21 -5.48 12.62
CA ASP A 167 -18.99 -4.91 13.20
C ASP A 167 -19.25 -3.47 13.69
N ASN A 168 -18.98 -3.23 14.97
CA ASN A 168 -19.20 -1.94 15.64
C ASN A 168 -18.20 -0.87 15.16
N GLU A 169 -16.99 -1.26 14.72
CA GLU A 169 -16.03 -0.31 14.12
C GLU A 169 -16.56 0.26 12.79
N ALA A 170 -17.35 -0.52 12.06
CA ALA A 170 -17.94 -0.09 10.79
C ALA A 170 -19.29 0.63 10.98
N SER A 171 -20.02 0.33 12.06
CA SER A 171 -21.30 0.99 12.38
C SER A 171 -21.14 2.32 13.11
N ASN A 172 -20.10 2.47 13.95
CA ASN A 172 -19.97 3.57 14.92
C ASN A 172 -21.24 3.78 15.76
N ALA A 173 -22.04 2.73 15.97
CA ALA A 173 -23.29 2.84 16.72
C ALA A 173 -23.04 3.06 18.22
N GLU A 174 -21.98 2.46 18.77
CA GLU A 174 -21.47 2.77 20.10
C GLU A 174 -20.14 3.53 20.00
N ARG A 175 -19.78 4.30 21.04
CA ARG A 175 -18.51 5.03 21.06
C ARG A 175 -17.35 4.02 21.00
N PRO A 176 -16.49 4.05 19.96
CA PRO A 176 -15.38 3.13 19.85
C PRO A 176 -14.40 3.39 20.99
N GLY A 177 -14.14 2.36 21.79
CA GLY A 177 -13.21 2.38 22.91
C GLY A 177 -12.60 0.99 23.11
N LYS A 178 -11.44 0.91 23.77
CA LYS A 178 -10.69 -0.35 23.98
C LYS A 178 -11.50 -1.44 24.71
N LEU A 179 -12.64 -1.08 25.30
CA LEU A 179 -13.55 -1.96 26.05
C LEU A 179 -14.96 -2.07 25.41
N ALA A 180 -15.22 -1.43 24.28
CA ALA A 180 -16.51 -1.54 23.60
C ALA A 180 -16.65 -2.92 22.92
N PRO A 181 -17.86 -3.51 22.90
CA PRO A 181 -18.11 -4.74 22.19
C PRO A 181 -17.83 -4.56 20.69
N LYS A 182 -17.02 -5.47 20.13
CA LYS A 182 -16.64 -5.43 18.71
C LYS A 182 -17.80 -5.75 17.77
N TRP A 183 -18.79 -6.49 18.24
CA TRP A 183 -19.94 -6.95 17.47
C TRP A 183 -21.23 -6.44 18.09
N GLU A 184 -22.12 -5.94 17.26
CA GLU A 184 -23.40 -5.33 17.64
C GLU A 184 -24.56 -6.07 16.96
N GLY A 185 -25.71 -6.15 17.61
CA GLY A 185 -26.90 -6.84 17.10
C GLY A 185 -27.35 -7.96 18.04
N PRO A 186 -28.39 -8.73 17.67
CA PRO A 186 -28.55 -9.33 16.34
C PRO A 186 -29.47 -8.60 15.35
N TYR A 187 -29.18 -8.76 14.06
CA TYR A 187 -29.95 -8.26 12.91
C TYR A 187 -30.37 -9.40 12.00
N LEU A 188 -31.45 -9.20 11.25
CA LEU A 188 -31.94 -10.13 10.24
C LEU A 188 -31.45 -9.71 8.85
N ILE A 189 -31.06 -10.66 8.02
CA ILE A 189 -30.78 -10.38 6.61
C ILE A 189 -32.10 -10.31 5.85
N LYS A 190 -32.37 -9.14 5.26
CA LYS A 190 -33.55 -8.92 4.43
C LYS A 190 -33.31 -9.33 2.99
N GLU A 191 -32.16 -8.97 2.43
CA GLU A 191 -31.88 -9.13 1.01
C GLU A 191 -30.38 -9.28 0.73
N VAL A 192 -30.06 -10.09 -0.28
CA VAL A 192 -28.70 -10.28 -0.80
C VAL A 192 -28.57 -9.48 -2.10
N LEU A 193 -27.71 -8.47 -2.12
CA LEU A 193 -27.57 -7.53 -3.25
C LEU A 193 -26.51 -7.97 -4.28
N GLY A 194 -25.88 -9.13 -4.07
CA GLY A 194 -24.80 -9.67 -4.91
C GLY A 194 -23.41 -9.15 -4.51
N LYS A 195 -22.36 -9.84 -4.99
CA LYS A 195 -20.93 -9.53 -4.69
C LYS A 195 -20.58 -9.44 -3.20
N GLY A 196 -21.32 -10.13 -2.33
CA GLY A 196 -21.09 -10.14 -0.87
C GLY A 196 -21.66 -8.92 -0.13
N ALA A 197 -22.56 -8.16 -0.75
CA ALA A 197 -23.30 -7.08 -0.08
C ALA A 197 -24.69 -7.54 0.38
N TYR A 198 -25.09 -7.12 1.59
CA TYR A 198 -26.32 -7.51 2.26
C TYR A 198 -27.08 -6.29 2.80
N ARG A 199 -28.42 -6.36 2.77
CA ARG A 199 -29.31 -5.41 3.43
C ARG A 199 -29.84 -6.03 4.72
N LEU A 200 -29.68 -5.31 5.82
CA LEU A 200 -30.08 -5.76 7.15
C LEU A 200 -31.42 -5.15 7.57
N GLN A 201 -32.07 -5.78 8.54
CA GLN A 201 -33.29 -5.33 9.19
C GLN A 201 -33.15 -5.55 10.71
N THR A 202 -33.68 -4.62 11.51
CA THR A 202 -33.76 -4.79 12.96
C THR A 202 -34.77 -5.88 13.31
N LEU A 203 -34.72 -6.41 14.53
CA LEU A 203 -35.70 -7.40 15.00
C LEU A 203 -37.14 -6.84 15.04
N GLU A 204 -37.27 -5.52 15.15
CA GLU A 204 -38.53 -4.77 15.14
C GLU A 204 -39.07 -4.56 13.72
N GLY A 205 -38.30 -4.95 12.69
CA GLY A 205 -38.71 -4.88 11.30
C GLY A 205 -38.28 -3.62 10.55
N GLU A 206 -37.46 -2.75 11.14
CA GLU A 206 -36.97 -1.55 10.45
C GLU A 206 -35.77 -1.87 9.54
N PRO A 207 -35.80 -1.50 8.26
CA PRO A 207 -34.69 -1.74 7.35
C PRO A 207 -33.51 -0.80 7.63
N ILE A 208 -32.30 -1.35 7.70
CA ILE A 208 -31.08 -0.54 7.79
C ILE A 208 -30.73 -0.03 6.40
N ALA A 209 -30.66 1.30 6.25
CA ALA A 209 -30.45 1.96 4.96
C ALA A 209 -29.08 1.64 4.32
N ARG A 210 -28.04 1.44 5.13
CA ARG A 210 -26.69 1.11 4.66
C ARG A 210 -26.57 -0.36 4.27
N THR A 211 -25.84 -0.62 3.19
CA THR A 211 -25.46 -1.98 2.76
C THR A 211 -24.19 -2.45 3.46
N TRP A 212 -24.13 -3.74 3.76
CA TRP A 212 -23.06 -4.34 4.58
C TRP A 212 -22.33 -5.42 3.82
N ASN A 213 -20.99 -5.44 3.92
CA ASN A 213 -20.18 -6.50 3.32
C ASN A 213 -20.19 -7.76 4.21
N ALA A 214 -20.14 -8.93 3.60
CA ALA A 214 -20.04 -10.22 4.29
C ALA A 214 -18.93 -10.27 5.36
N GLN A 215 -17.81 -9.59 5.13
CA GLN A 215 -16.67 -9.52 6.06
C GLN A 215 -16.99 -8.73 7.34
N GLN A 216 -17.97 -7.83 7.29
CA GLN A 216 -18.41 -7.00 8.41
C GLN A 216 -19.58 -7.62 9.18
N LEU A 217 -19.96 -8.86 8.82
CA LEU A 217 -21.07 -9.59 9.40
C LEU A 217 -20.58 -10.90 10.00
N ARG A 218 -21.19 -11.31 11.10
CA ARG A 218 -20.91 -12.59 11.74
C ARG A 218 -22.21 -13.33 12.01
N ARG A 219 -22.31 -14.59 11.56
CA ARG A 219 -23.51 -15.41 11.79
C ARG A 219 -23.72 -15.59 13.30
N CYS A 220 -24.95 -15.38 13.73
CA CYS A 220 -25.43 -15.60 15.09
C CYS A 220 -26.59 -16.59 15.03
N TYR A 221 -26.75 -17.39 16.08
CA TYR A 221 -27.87 -18.29 16.25
C TYR A 221 -28.64 -17.82 17.48
N MET A 222 -29.94 -17.57 17.31
CA MET A 222 -30.86 -17.30 18.42
C MET A 222 -31.63 -18.56 18.78
#